data_AF-A0A7K0BK09-F1
#
_entry.id   AF-A0A7K0BK09-F1
#
_cell.length_a   1.000
_cell.length_b   1.000
_cell.length_c   1.000
_cell.angle_alpha   90.00
_cell.angle_beta   90.00
_cell.angle_gamma   90.00
#
_symmetry.space_group_name_H-M   'P 1'
#
loop_
_entity.id
_entity.type
_entity.pdbx_description
1 polymer ?
#
loop_
_entity_poly.entity_id
_entity_poly.type
_entity_poly.pdbx_seq_one_letter_code
_entity_poly.pdbx_strand_id
1 'polypeptide(L)'
;MDIVKKINSLRLNVIKFRSDRKDYYISPDISTVEIALNLVEFSLKRKRSLLHEEEMWFEASFYLAHGLDGTEWQDIYYDYLDIVSFVKQNNYLRNNIPEIKW
;
A
#
# COMPACT_ATOMS: atom_id res chain seq x y z
N MET A 1 15.24 -2.97 -0.09
CA MET A 1 14.15 -2.39 0.73
C MET A 1 13.62 -3.49 1.65
N ASP A 2 13.39 -3.17 2.92
CA ASP A 2 12.64 -4.07 3.82
C ASP A 2 11.14 -3.82 3.65
N ILE A 3 10.49 -4.68 2.86
CA ILE A 3 9.07 -4.52 2.51
C ILE A 3 8.17 -4.63 3.75
N VAL A 4 8.53 -5.45 4.75
CA VAL A 4 7.74 -5.64 5.97
C VAL A 4 7.74 -4.36 6.79
N LYS A 5 8.94 -3.77 6.96
CA LYS A 5 9.07 -2.50 7.66
C LYS A 5 8.26 -1.40 6.98
N LYS A 6 8.24 -1.36 5.64
CA LYS A 6 7.43 -0.38 4.89
C LYS A 6 5.94 -0.61 5.01
N ILE A 7 5.49 -1.86 4.90
CA ILE A 7 4.10 -2.24 5.14
C ILE A 7 3.63 -1.78 6.53
N ASN A 8 4.44 -2.05 7.57
CA ASN A 8 4.12 -1.65 8.94
C ASN A 8 4.11 -0.12 9.12
N SER A 9 5.09 0.57 8.55
CA SER A 9 5.15 2.05 8.54
C SER A 9 3.89 2.65 7.92
N LEU A 10 3.55 2.22 6.71
CA LEU A 10 2.38 2.71 6.00
C LEU A 10 1.09 2.42 6.75
N ARG A 11 0.96 1.23 7.35
CA ARG A 11 -0.22 0.89 8.16
C ARG A 11 -0.40 1.83 9.34
N LEU A 12 0.67 2.12 10.08
CA LEU A 12 0.62 3.05 11.20
C LEU A 12 0.23 4.46 10.75
N ASN A 13 0.79 4.92 9.62
CA ASN A 13 0.47 6.23 9.07
C ASN A 13 -0.99 6.32 8.60
N VAL A 14 -1.53 5.29 7.96
CA VAL A 14 -2.95 5.22 7.56
C VAL A 14 -3.88 5.19 8.77
N ILE A 15 -3.55 4.44 9.81
CA ILE A 15 -4.31 4.42 11.08
C ILE A 15 -4.33 5.82 11.69
N LYS A 16 -3.17 6.48 11.75
CA LYS A 16 -3.04 7.84 12.26
C LYS A 16 -3.86 8.83 11.43
N PHE A 17 -3.77 8.76 10.10
CA PHE A 17 -4.58 9.56 9.18
C PHE A 17 -6.07 9.42 9.48
N ARG A 18 -6.56 8.18 9.59
CA ARG A 18 -7.98 7.91 9.90
C ARG A 18 -8.38 8.43 11.27
N SER A 19 -7.50 8.35 12.26
CA SER A 19 -7.74 8.90 13.60
C SER A 19 -7.87 10.41 13.58
N ASP A 20 -6.95 11.10 12.90
CA ASP A 20 -6.86 12.55 12.87
C ASP A 20 -7.94 13.17 11.96
N ARG A 21 -8.44 12.41 10.99
CA ARG A 21 -9.49 12.80 10.04
C ARG A 21 -10.85 12.16 10.33
N LYS A 22 -11.10 11.69 11.56
CA LYS A 22 -12.30 10.92 11.95
C LYS A 22 -13.64 11.48 11.47
N ASP A 23 -13.75 12.81 11.37
CA ASP A 23 -14.99 13.51 10.99
C ASP A 23 -15.09 13.82 9.48
N TYR A 24 -14.04 13.57 8.71
CA TYR A 24 -14.01 13.76 7.27
C TYR A 24 -14.36 12.47 6.52
N TYR A 25 -15.04 12.64 5.39
CA TYR A 25 -15.49 11.57 4.49
C TYR A 25 -14.40 10.50 4.29
N ILE A 26 -14.80 9.22 4.20
CA ILE A 26 -13.89 8.13 3.82
C ILE A 26 -13.23 8.53 2.50
N SER A 27 -11.94 8.86 2.52
CA SER A 27 -11.18 9.10 1.30
C SER A 27 -11.09 7.77 0.52
N PRO A 28 -11.67 7.68 -0.68
CA PRO A 28 -11.57 6.48 -1.50
C PRO A 28 -10.11 6.11 -1.81
N ASP A 29 -9.24 7.11 -1.88
CA ASP A 29 -7.81 6.92 -2.13
C ASP A 29 -7.12 6.21 -0.96
N ILE A 30 -7.40 6.61 0.28
CA ILE A 30 -6.86 5.93 1.46
C ILE A 30 -7.39 4.50 1.58
N SER A 31 -8.66 4.28 1.24
CA SER A 31 -9.22 2.92 1.19
C SER A 31 -8.51 2.05 0.14
N THR A 32 -8.15 2.64 -1.00
CA THR A 32 -7.38 1.95 -2.04
C THR A 32 -5.98 1.56 -1.55
N VAL A 33 -5.30 2.46 -0.84
CA VAL A 33 -4.01 2.16 -0.18
C VAL A 33 -4.14 0.99 0.78
N GLU A 34 -5.19 0.95 1.61
CA GLU A 34 -5.42 -0.15 2.55
C GLU A 34 -5.67 -1.48 1.86
N ILE A 35 -6.46 -1.49 0.78
CA ILE A 35 -6.73 -2.71 0.01
C ILE A 35 -5.44 -3.24 -0.59
N ALA A 36 -4.68 -2.40 -1.29
CA ALA A 36 -3.39 -2.78 -1.86
C ALA A 36 -2.43 -3.30 -0.79
N LEU A 37 -2.34 -2.63 0.36
CA LEU A 37 -1.50 -3.05 1.48
C LEU A 37 -1.91 -4.44 2.01
N ASN A 38 -3.20 -4.66 2.21
CA ASN A 38 -3.74 -5.94 2.68
C ASN A 38 -3.47 -7.08 1.68
N LEU A 39 -3.58 -6.79 0.38
CA LEU A 39 -3.31 -7.75 -0.69
C LEU A 39 -1.83 -8.16 -0.72
N VAL A 40 -0.91 -7.19 -0.56
CA VAL A 40 0.53 -7.48 -0.47
C VAL A 40 0.82 -8.34 0.75
N GLU A 41 0.33 -7.94 1.93
CA GLU A 41 0.54 -8.73 3.15
C GLU A 41 0.02 -10.15 3.05
N PHE A 42 -1.20 -10.31 2.53
CA PHE A 42 -1.82 -11.61 2.37
C PHE A 42 -1.01 -12.48 1.41
N SER A 43 -0.57 -11.91 0.28
CA SER A 43 0.25 -12.59 -0.72
C SER A 43 1.59 -13.06 -0.12
N LEU A 44 2.25 -12.19 0.65
CA LEU A 44 3.50 -12.52 1.34
C LEU A 44 3.30 -13.59 2.42
N LYS A 45 2.26 -13.47 3.25
CA LYS A 45 1.92 -14.47 4.30
C LYS A 45 1.58 -15.83 3.73
N ARG A 46 0.88 -15.86 2.59
CA ARG A 46 0.42 -17.10 1.94
C ARG A 46 1.40 -17.63 0.90
N LYS A 47 2.52 -16.95 0.68
CA LYS A 47 3.50 -17.29 -0.36
C LYS A 47 2.83 -17.48 -1.74
N ARG A 48 1.91 -16.57 -2.10
CA ARG A 48 1.21 -16.59 -3.40
C ARG A 48 1.44 -15.30 -4.18
N SER A 49 1.34 -15.38 -5.50
CA SER A 49 1.27 -14.19 -6.35
C SER A 49 -0.09 -13.49 -6.19
N LEU A 50 -0.15 -12.22 -6.57
CA LEU A 50 -1.42 -11.53 -6.74
C LEU A 50 -2.16 -12.08 -7.98
N LEU A 51 -3.48 -12.12 -7.90
CA LEU A 51 -4.39 -12.43 -9.00
C LEU A 51 -4.43 -11.24 -9.98
N HIS A 52 -4.86 -11.49 -11.21
CA HIS A 52 -4.91 -10.43 -12.22
C HIS A 52 -5.93 -9.34 -11.84
N GLU A 53 -7.06 -9.73 -11.25
CA GLU A 53 -8.10 -8.83 -10.75
C GLU A 53 -7.62 -8.00 -9.55
N GLU A 54 -6.57 -8.44 -8.85
CA GLU A 54 -5.98 -7.72 -7.72
C GLU A 54 -5.02 -6.61 -8.19
N GLU A 55 -4.52 -6.68 -9.43
CA GLU A 55 -3.51 -5.74 -9.96
C GLU A 55 -4.03 -4.31 -10.06
N MET A 56 -5.33 -4.14 -10.33
CA MET A 56 -5.96 -2.82 -10.48
C MET A 56 -5.81 -1.94 -9.24
N TRP A 57 -5.67 -2.54 -8.05
CA TRP A 57 -5.47 -1.80 -6.80
C TRP A 57 -4.12 -1.10 -6.74
N PHE A 58 -3.15 -1.48 -7.57
CA PHE A 58 -1.80 -0.91 -7.63
C PHE A 58 -1.64 0.16 -8.73
N GLU A 59 -2.73 0.53 -9.41
CA GLU A 59 -2.72 1.52 -10.50
C GLU A 59 -3.17 2.93 -10.06
N ALA A 60 -3.87 3.06 -8.93
CA ALA A 60 -4.54 4.29 -8.50
C ALA A 60 -3.64 5.35 -7.83
N SER A 61 -2.45 5.61 -8.36
CA SER A 61 -1.46 6.52 -7.72
C SER A 61 -1.75 8.02 -7.91
N PHE A 62 -2.48 8.41 -8.95
CA PHE A 62 -2.64 9.83 -9.31
C PHE A 62 -3.55 10.62 -8.35
N TYR A 63 -4.71 10.08 -8.00
CA TYR A 63 -5.66 10.76 -7.10
C TYR A 63 -5.13 10.85 -5.66
N LEU A 64 -4.43 9.80 -5.21
CA LEU A 64 -3.73 9.79 -3.93
C LEU A 64 -2.66 10.88 -3.84
N ALA A 65 -1.88 11.09 -4.92
CA ALA A 65 -0.89 12.16 -4.98
C ALA A 65 -1.56 13.52 -4.79
N HIS A 66 -2.63 13.79 -5.54
CA HIS A 66 -3.31 15.09 -5.48
C HIS A 66 -3.96 15.37 -4.12
N GLY A 67 -4.45 14.34 -3.43
CA GLY A 67 -5.08 14.47 -2.12
C GLY A 67 -4.11 14.68 -0.95
N LEU A 68 -2.85 14.26 -1.10
CA LEU A 68 -1.86 14.26 -0.01
C LEU A 68 -0.65 15.18 -0.26
N ASP A 69 -0.45 15.66 -1.48
CA ASP A 69 0.66 16.54 -1.83
C ASP A 69 0.63 17.85 -1.02
N GLY A 70 1.79 18.24 -0.49
CA GLY A 70 1.93 19.40 0.38
C GLY A 70 1.25 19.28 1.76
N THR A 71 0.73 18.10 2.13
CA THR A 71 0.18 17.85 3.47
C THR A 71 1.18 17.10 4.37
N GLU A 72 0.95 17.10 5.67
CA GLU A 72 1.72 16.28 6.63
C GLU A 72 1.61 14.75 6.36
N TRP A 73 0.69 14.35 5.47
CA TRP A 73 0.40 12.96 5.11
C TRP A 73 1.06 12.53 3.80
N GLN A 74 1.89 13.38 3.19
CA GLN A 74 2.60 13.09 1.95
C GLN A 74 3.45 11.80 2.04
N ASP A 75 3.92 11.44 3.23
CA ASP A 75 4.65 10.19 3.49
C ASP A 75 3.81 8.93 3.18
N ILE A 76 2.48 8.97 3.34
CA ILE A 76 1.59 7.86 2.95
C ILE A 76 1.70 7.60 1.45
N TYR A 77 1.74 8.67 0.65
CA TYR A 77 1.87 8.57 -0.80
C TYR A 77 3.22 7.96 -1.19
N TYR A 78 4.32 8.43 -0.60
CA TYR A 78 5.65 7.91 -0.92
C TYR A 78 5.85 6.46 -0.48
N ASP A 79 5.47 6.10 0.75
CA ASP A 79 5.54 4.72 1.23
C ASP A 79 4.65 3.79 0.38
N TYR A 80 3.50 4.27 -0.10
CA TYR A 80 2.64 3.53 -1.01
C TYR A 80 3.29 3.30 -2.39
N LEU A 81 3.89 4.33 -2.98
CA LEU A 81 4.62 4.20 -4.25
C LEU A 81 5.77 3.21 -4.17
N ASP A 82 6.49 3.16 -3.05
CA ASP A 82 7.56 2.18 -2.82
C ASP A 82 7.01 0.75 -2.85
N ILE A 83 5.86 0.52 -2.22
CA ILE A 83 5.19 -0.79 -2.21
C ILE A 83 4.69 -1.17 -3.61
N VAL A 84 4.03 -0.25 -4.32
CA VAL A 84 3.59 -0.45 -5.71
C VAL A 84 4.78 -0.78 -6.60
N SER A 85 5.86 -0.01 -6.49
CA SER A 85 7.10 -0.23 -7.25
C SER A 85 7.67 -1.62 -6.98
N PHE A 86 7.73 -2.04 -5.72
CA PHE A 86 8.18 -3.38 -5.34
C PHE A 86 7.30 -4.48 -5.96
N VAL A 87 5.98 -4.36 -5.86
CA VAL A 87 5.04 -5.33 -6.41
C VAL A 87 5.21 -5.45 -7.93
N LYS A 88 5.28 -4.31 -8.64
CA LYS A 88 5.44 -4.27 -10.09
C LYS A 88 6.79 -4.82 -10.55
N GLN A 89 7.89 -4.46 -9.86
CA GLN A 89 9.23 -4.99 -10.16
C GLN A 89 9.32 -6.52 -9.98
N ASN A 90 8.52 -7.08 -9.08
CA ASN A 90 8.42 -8.53 -8.87
C ASN A 90 7.33 -9.19 -9.72
N ASN A 91 6.82 -8.50 -10.74
CA ASN A 91 5.73 -8.95 -11.61
C ASN A 91 4.53 -9.44 -10.79
N TYR A 92 4.04 -8.59 -9.88
CA TYR A 92 2.94 -8.90 -8.97
C TYR A 92 3.21 -10.15 -8.11
N LEU A 93 4.46 -10.26 -7.66
CA LEU A 93 4.99 -11.36 -6.85
C LEU A 93 5.00 -12.72 -7.58
N ARG A 94 5.10 -12.74 -8.91
CA ARG A 94 5.27 -13.97 -9.70
C ARG A 94 6.72 -14.42 -9.78
N ASN A 95 7.66 -13.48 -9.79
CA ASN A 95 9.07 -13.78 -10.06
C ASN A 95 9.87 -14.11 -8.80
N ASN A 96 9.47 -13.57 -7.64
CA ASN A 96 10.16 -13.81 -6.38
C ASN A 96 9.28 -13.37 -5.19
N ILE A 97 8.78 -14.33 -4.41
CA ILE A 97 8.04 -14.02 -3.18
C ILE A 97 9.01 -14.17 -2.02
N PRO A 98 9.41 -13.08 -1.35
CA PRO A 98 10.34 -13.17 -0.24
C PRO A 98 9.72 -13.98 0.90
N GLU A 99 10.52 -14.84 1.51
CA GLU A 99 10.14 -15.48 2.76
C GLU A 99 10.23 -14.48 3.90
N ILE A 100 9.08 -14.24 4.55
CA ILE A 100 8.96 -13.26 5.63
C ILE A 100 8.66 -14.00 6.93
N LYS A 101 9.52 -13.78 7.93
CA LYS A 101 9.24 -14.12 9.32
C LYS A 101 8.55 -12.91 9.95
N TRP A 102 7.27 -13.10 10.31
CA TRP A 102 6.45 -12.10 10.97
C TRP A 102 6.78 -11.99 12.45
#